data_AF-A0A8T4JVA3-F1
#
_entry.id   AF-A0A8T4JVA3-F1
#
_cell.length_a   1.000
_cell.length_b   1.000
_cell.length_c   1.000
_cell.angle_alpha   90.00
_cell.angle_beta   90.00
_cell.angle_gamma   90.00
#
_symmetry.space_group_name_H-M   'P 1'
#
loop_
_entity.id
_entity.type
_entity.pdbx_description
1 polymer ?
#
loop_
_entity_poly.entity_id
_entity_poly.type
_entity_poly.pdbx_seq_one_letter_code
_entity_poly.pdbx_strand_id
1 'polypeptide(L)'
;MTSKEMAKMAIEALEDKKAEDIRVIDISEVSVIADYFIIASGNNRNQVQALIDNVEEQLGRTGVSPKQIEGYDAANWVLMDYRDIIVHVFDKENRLFYDIERIWRDGKNIPVDSFKEER
;
A
#
# COMPACT_ATOMS: atom_id res chain seq x y z
N MET A 1 9.78 6.61 -13.09
CA MET A 1 9.75 5.51 -12.12
C MET A 1 8.72 4.51 -12.60
N THR A 2 9.01 3.22 -12.56
CA THR A 2 8.09 2.15 -12.95
C THR A 2 7.15 1.82 -11.78
N SER A 3 6.00 1.22 -12.07
CA SER A 3 5.04 0.76 -11.05
C SER A 3 5.67 -0.22 -10.05
N LYS A 4 6.57 -1.09 -10.52
CA LYS A 4 7.32 -2.03 -9.67
C LYS A 4 8.29 -1.31 -8.70
N GLU A 5 9.00 -0.29 -9.17
CA GLU A 5 9.88 0.52 -8.32
C GLU A 5 9.08 1.31 -7.28
N MET A 6 7.93 1.88 -7.67
CA MET A 6 7.01 2.55 -6.74
C MET A 6 6.49 1.59 -5.67
N ALA A 7 6.10 0.38 -6.09
CA ALA A 7 5.64 -0.65 -5.16
C ALA A 7 6.73 -1.06 -4.17
N LYS A 8 7.97 -1.27 -4.64
CA LYS A 8 9.13 -1.56 -3.78
C LYS A 8 9.32 -0.48 -2.72
N MET A 9 9.35 0.80 -3.11
CA MET A 9 9.54 1.89 -2.16
C MET A 9 8.37 2.04 -1.17
N ALA A 10 7.13 1.85 -1.63
CA ALA A 10 5.98 1.87 -0.74
C ALA A 10 6.07 0.75 0.31
N ILE A 11 6.45 -0.47 -0.10
CA ILE A 11 6.69 -1.60 0.79
C ILE A 11 7.78 -1.27 1.82
N GLU A 12 8.94 -0.79 1.37
CA GLU A 12 10.06 -0.42 2.25
C GLU A 12 9.61 0.65 3.27
N ALA A 13 8.88 1.67 2.82
CA ALA A 13 8.34 2.71 3.71
C ALA A 13 7.32 2.16 4.73
N LEU A 14 6.51 1.17 4.35
CA LEU A 14 5.59 0.50 5.26
C LEU A 14 6.36 -0.35 6.30
N GLU A 15 7.40 -1.07 5.87
CA GLU A 15 8.26 -1.88 6.73
C GLU A 15 9.05 -1.02 7.74
N ASP A 16 9.55 0.14 7.32
CA ASP A 16 10.27 1.10 8.17
C ASP A 16 9.45 1.57 9.38
N LYS A 17 8.12 1.66 9.20
CA LYS A 17 7.17 2.01 10.27
C LYS A 17 6.49 0.79 10.88
N LYS A 18 7.03 -0.40 10.62
CA LYS A 18 6.60 -1.69 11.19
C LYS A 18 5.13 -2.00 10.90
N ALA A 19 4.69 -1.79 9.66
CA ALA A 19 3.41 -2.30 9.20
C ALA A 19 3.31 -3.82 9.38
N GLU A 20 2.09 -4.29 9.61
CA GLU A 20 1.77 -5.71 9.73
C GLU A 20 1.04 -6.22 8.49
N ASP A 21 1.24 -7.51 8.17
CA ASP A 21 0.55 -8.23 7.10
C ASP A 21 0.55 -7.47 5.76
N ILE A 22 1.73 -7.01 5.34
CA ILE A 22 1.91 -6.36 4.04
C ILE A 22 1.65 -7.40 2.96
N ARG A 23 0.70 -7.13 2.08
CA ARG A 23 0.36 -7.95 0.92
C ARG A 23 0.42 -7.14 -0.35
N VAL A 24 0.89 -7.77 -1.42
CA VAL A 24 0.95 -7.18 -2.74
C VAL A 24 0.13 -8.05 -3.68
N ILE A 25 -0.78 -7.43 -4.40
CA ILE A 25 -1.61 -8.07 -5.41
C ILE A 25 -1.33 -7.37 -6.73
N ASP A 26 -0.81 -8.13 -7.69
CA ASP A 26 -0.71 -7.71 -9.08
C ASP A 26 -2.09 -7.82 -9.73
N ILE A 27 -2.62 -6.67 -10.15
CA ILE A 27 -3.94 -6.54 -10.76
C ILE A 27 -3.84 -6.03 -12.20
N SER A 28 -2.63 -5.92 -12.76
CA SER A 28 -2.40 -5.39 -14.12
C SER A 28 -3.15 -6.17 -15.21
N GLU A 29 -3.33 -7.48 -15.01
CA GLU A 29 -4.07 -8.36 -15.93
C GLU A 29 -5.59 -8.40 -15.66
N VAL A 30 -6.04 -7.82 -14.53
CA VAL A 30 -7.44 -7.88 -14.06
C VAL A 30 -8.14 -6.53 -14.19
N SER A 31 -7.38 -5.43 -14.10
CA SER A 31 -7.90 -4.08 -14.04
C SER A 31 -6.94 -3.09 -14.70
N VAL A 32 -7.52 -2.08 -15.35
CA VAL A 32 -6.78 -0.95 -15.94
C VAL A 32 -6.57 0.21 -14.95
N ILE A 33 -7.02 0.06 -13.71
CA ILE A 33 -7.00 1.14 -12.72
C ILE A 33 -5.58 1.39 -12.19
N ALA A 34 -4.80 0.33 -11.97
CA ALA A 34 -3.42 0.34 -11.49
C ALA A 34 -2.77 -1.03 -11.75
N ASP A 35 -1.45 -1.13 -11.61
CA ASP A 35 -0.72 -2.40 -11.76
C ASP A 35 -0.68 -3.19 -10.43
N TYR A 36 -0.48 -2.50 -9.31
CA TYR A 36 -0.31 -3.15 -8.00
C TYR A 36 -1.21 -2.56 -6.92
N PHE A 37 -1.80 -3.45 -6.13
CA PHE A 37 -2.45 -3.15 -4.87
C PHE A 37 -1.54 -3.58 -3.73
N ILE A 38 -1.27 -2.65 -2.82
CA ILE A 38 -0.46 -2.89 -1.62
C ILE A 38 -1.37 -2.69 -0.43
N ILE A 39 -1.48 -3.70 0.43
CA ILE A 39 -2.38 -3.69 1.58
C ILE A 39 -1.53 -3.91 2.82
N ALA A 40 -1.67 -3.05 3.82
CA ALA A 40 -0.94 -3.12 5.07
C ALA A 40 -1.83 -2.79 6.27
N SER A 41 -1.42 -3.22 7.46
CA SER A 41 -2.10 -2.92 8.72
C SER A 41 -1.21 -2.09 9.65
N GLY A 42 -1.81 -1.11 10.33
CA GLY A 42 -1.27 -0.47 11.54
C GLY A 42 -2.02 -0.94 12.79
N ASN A 43 -1.34 -0.91 13.93
CA ASN A 43 -1.89 -1.35 15.22
C ASN A 43 -2.76 -0.29 15.92
N ASN A 44 -2.68 0.96 15.48
CA ASN A 44 -3.52 2.05 15.96
C ASN A 44 -3.48 3.21 14.97
N ARG A 45 -4.42 4.15 15.14
CA ARG A 45 -4.53 5.38 14.36
C ARG A 45 -3.22 6.14 14.16
N ASN A 46 -2.43 6.35 15.21
CA ASN A 46 -1.18 7.09 15.10
C ASN A 46 -0.15 6.35 14.24
N GLN A 47 -0.09 5.02 14.34
CA GLN A 47 0.77 4.21 13.47
C GLN A 47 0.27 4.24 12.02
N VAL A 48 -1.04 4.15 11.79
CA VAL A 48 -1.62 4.25 10.44
C VAL A 48 -1.25 5.58 9.79
N GLN A 49 -1.42 6.71 10.49
CA GLN A 49 -1.02 8.02 9.95
C GLN A 49 0.49 8.08 9.70
N ALA A 50 1.32 7.60 10.62
CA ALA A 50 2.77 7.56 10.43
C ALA A 50 3.22 6.67 9.25
N LEU A 51 2.49 5.60 8.95
CA LEU A 51 2.70 4.76 7.78
C LEU A 51 2.44 5.55 6.49
N ILE A 52 1.29 6.23 6.44
CA ILE A 52 0.87 7.05 5.29
C ILE A 52 1.85 8.19 5.04
N ASP A 53 2.21 8.93 6.08
CA ASP A 53 3.18 10.04 6.00
C ASP A 53 4.53 9.54 5.48
N ASN A 54 4.99 8.36 5.92
CA ASN A 54 6.27 7.81 5.47
C ASN A 54 6.22 7.38 4.00
N VAL A 55 5.14 6.73 3.56
CA VAL A 55 4.96 6.35 2.15
C VAL A 55 4.94 7.61 1.26
N GLU A 56 4.20 8.63 1.68
CA GLU A 56 4.14 9.91 0.97
C GLU A 56 5.52 10.60 0.92
N GLU A 57 6.24 10.62 2.05
CA GLU A 57 7.57 11.21 2.11
C GLU A 57 8.59 10.48 1.21
N GLN A 58 8.68 9.14 1.30
CA GLN A 58 9.66 8.38 0.50
C GLN A 58 9.39 8.49 -0.99
N LEU A 59 8.13 8.34 -1.43
CA LEU A 59 7.76 8.53 -2.84
C LEU A 59 7.94 9.99 -3.27
N GLY A 60 7.56 10.95 -2.42
CA GLY A 60 7.69 12.38 -2.67
C GLY A 60 9.13 12.84 -2.92
N ARG A 61 10.11 12.27 -2.20
CA ARG A 61 11.55 12.51 -2.42
C ARG A 61 12.04 12.12 -3.81
N THR A 62 11.30 11.27 -4.51
CA THR A 62 11.61 10.85 -5.89
C THR A 62 10.79 11.59 -6.96
N GLY A 63 9.99 12.57 -6.54
CA GLY A 63 9.11 13.35 -7.41
C GLY A 63 7.75 12.69 -7.69
N VAL A 64 7.42 11.61 -6.98
CA VAL A 64 6.14 10.91 -7.11
C VAL A 64 5.20 11.38 -6.01
N SER A 65 4.09 11.99 -6.38
CA SER A 65 3.04 12.44 -5.45
C SER A 65 1.75 11.66 -5.67
N PRO A 66 0.98 11.38 -4.61
CA PRO A 66 -0.31 10.75 -4.76
C PRO A 66 -1.25 11.67 -5.52
N LYS A 67 -2.05 11.09 -6.41
CA LYS A 67 -3.18 11.78 -7.04
C LYS A 67 -4.24 12.12 -5.98
N GLN A 68 -4.44 11.22 -5.04
CA GLN A 68 -5.44 11.37 -3.98
C GLN A 68 -5.08 10.55 -2.75
N ILE A 69 -5.39 11.08 -1.56
CA ILE A 69 -5.40 10.35 -0.29
C ILE A 69 -6.81 10.48 0.30
N GLU A 70 -7.43 9.36 0.67
CA GLU A 70 -8.74 9.32 1.31
C GLU A 70 -8.66 8.67 2.70
N GLY A 71 -9.45 9.16 3.66
CA GLY A 71 -9.61 8.51 4.98
C GLY A 71 -8.54 8.82 6.02
N TYR A 72 -7.55 9.68 5.71
CA TYR A 72 -6.43 10.03 6.61
C TYR A 72 -6.87 10.48 8.01
N ASP A 73 -7.91 11.33 8.09
CA ASP A 73 -8.40 11.87 9.37
C ASP A 73 -9.08 10.83 10.24
N ALA A 74 -9.67 9.79 9.66
CA ALA A 74 -10.25 8.68 10.43
C ALA A 74 -9.15 7.68 10.81
N ALA A 75 -8.23 7.40 9.87
CA ALA A 75 -7.15 6.42 9.98
C ALA A 75 -7.61 4.98 10.27
N ASN A 76 -8.87 4.66 10.02
CA ASN A 76 -9.39 3.30 10.11
C ASN A 76 -9.12 2.52 8.82
N TRP A 77 -9.21 3.23 7.69
CA TRP A 77 -8.86 2.78 6.36
C TRP A 77 -8.43 4.01 5.57
N VAL A 78 -7.19 4.01 5.13
CA VAL A 78 -6.62 5.04 4.28
C VAL A 78 -6.29 4.45 2.92
N LEU A 79 -6.68 5.17 1.86
CA LEU A 79 -6.36 4.84 0.48
C LEU A 79 -5.42 5.92 -0.08
N MET A 80 -4.31 5.50 -0.69
CA MET A 80 -3.40 6.37 -1.42
C MET A 80 -3.35 5.94 -2.89
N ASP A 81 -3.87 6.78 -3.78
CA ASP A 81 -3.88 6.55 -5.23
C ASP A 81 -2.67 7.23 -5.89
N TYR A 82 -1.73 6.43 -6.42
CA TYR A 82 -0.58 6.90 -7.18
C TYR A 82 -0.71 6.63 -8.69
N ARG A 83 -1.92 6.34 -9.17
CA ARG A 83 -2.27 5.90 -10.54
C ARG A 83 -1.73 4.52 -10.89
N ASP A 84 -0.42 4.31 -10.80
CA ASP A 84 0.21 3.04 -11.18
C ASP A 84 0.19 2.01 -10.04
N ILE A 85 0.09 2.48 -8.79
CA ILE A 85 -0.10 1.65 -7.60
C ILE A 85 -1.17 2.26 -6.69
N ILE A 86 -1.85 1.41 -5.90
CA ILE A 86 -2.76 1.84 -4.85
C ILE A 86 -2.35 1.23 -3.52
N VAL A 87 -2.11 2.07 -2.52
CA VAL A 87 -1.74 1.64 -1.16
C VAL A 87 -2.95 1.77 -0.25
N HIS A 88 -3.34 0.66 0.37
CA HIS A 88 -4.39 0.60 1.38
C HIS A 88 -3.74 0.33 2.73
N VAL A 89 -3.92 1.24 3.69
CA VAL A 89 -3.48 1.04 5.07
C VAL A 89 -4.70 0.99 5.96
N PHE A 90 -4.85 -0.12 6.68
CA PHE A 90 -5.95 -0.34 7.59
C PHE A 90 -5.49 -0.25 9.03
N ASP A 91 -6.38 0.19 9.91
CA ASP A 91 -6.32 -0.23 11.29
C ASP A 91 -6.61 -1.74 11.38
N LYS A 92 -5.89 -2.45 12.25
CA LYS A 92 -5.93 -3.91 12.38
C LYS A 92 -7.33 -4.46 12.66
N GLU A 93 -8.13 -3.76 13.47
CA GLU A 93 -9.49 -4.20 13.80
C GLU A 93 -10.42 -4.07 12.58
N ASN A 94 -10.21 -3.02 11.79
CA ASN A 94 -11.06 -2.68 10.65
C ASN A 94 -10.74 -3.50 9.38
N ARG A 95 -9.49 -3.95 9.18
CA ARG A 95 -9.11 -4.74 7.99
C ARG A 95 -9.97 -6.00 7.81
N LEU A 96 -10.23 -6.71 8.91
CA LEU A 96 -11.04 -7.94 8.91
C LEU A 96 -12.51 -7.66 8.58
N PHE A 97 -13.01 -6.48 8.92
CA PHE A 97 -14.39 -6.07 8.66
C PHE A 97 -14.61 -5.74 7.17
N TYR A 98 -13.66 -5.03 6.55
CA TYR A 98 -13.79 -4.62 5.14
C TYR A 98 -13.45 -5.74 4.15
N ASP A 99 -12.54 -6.66 4.51
CA ASP A 99 -12.16 -7.86 3.72
C ASP A 99 -12.02 -7.58 2.20
N ILE A 100 -11.43 -6.42 1.85
CA ILE A 100 -11.31 -5.97 0.46
C ILE A 100 -10.41 -6.89 -0.38
N GLU A 101 -9.60 -7.70 0.28
CA GLU A 101 -8.81 -8.76 -0.33
C GLU A 101 -9.69 -9.74 -1.11
N ARG A 102 -10.98 -9.89 -0.75
CA ARG A 102 -11.93 -10.68 -1.51
C ARG A 102 -12.20 -10.14 -2.91
N ILE A 103 -12.24 -8.83 -3.05
CA ILE A 103 -12.60 -8.15 -4.29
C ILE A 103 -11.51 -8.38 -5.34
N TRP A 104 -10.25 -8.49 -4.91
CA TRP A 104 -9.09 -8.62 -5.78
C TRP A 104 -8.51 -10.04 -5.80
N ARG A 105 -9.31 -11.05 -5.47
CA ARG A 105 -8.90 -12.47 -5.47
C ARG A 105 -8.46 -12.99 -6.83
N ASP A 106 -8.97 -12.40 -7.91
CA ASP A 106 -8.58 -12.74 -9.27
C ASP A 106 -7.20 -12.17 -9.64
N GLY A 107 -6.69 -11.22 -8.84
CA GLY A 107 -5.33 -10.71 -8.94
C GLY A 107 -4.30 -11.71 -8.42
N LYS A 108 -3.07 -11.58 -8.89
CA LYS A 108 -1.98 -12.48 -8.52
C LYS A 108 -1.30 -11.97 -7.25
N ASN A 109 -1.33 -12.78 -6.19
CA ASN A 109 -0.58 -12.47 -4.98
C ASN A 109 0.93 -12.56 -5.25
N ILE A 110 1.64 -11.48 -4.99
CA ILE A 110 3.09 -11.39 -5.18
C ILE A 110 3.75 -11.37 -3.79
N PRO A 111 4.71 -12.26 -3.49
CA PRO A 111 5.46 -12.21 -2.25
C PRO A 111 6.20 -10.88 -2.12
N VAL A 112 6.11 -10.24 -0.95
CA VAL A 112 6.80 -8.98 -0.64
C VAL A 112 8.30 -9.09 -0.91
N ASP A 113 8.91 -10.23 -0.58
CA ASP A 113 10.33 -10.48 -0.79
C ASP A 113 10.75 -10.45 -2.27
N SER A 114 9.83 -10.63 -3.22
CA SER A 114 10.16 -10.50 -4.65
C SER A 114 10.46 -9.05 -5.08
N PHE A 115 10.15 -8.07 -4.24
CA PHE A 115 10.52 -6.67 -4.40
C PHE A 115 11.84 -6.32 -3.69
N LYS A 116 12.30 -7.20 -2.79
CA LYS A 116 13.59 -7.06 -2.12
C LYS A 116 14.64 -7.74 -3.00
N GLU A 117 15.48 -6.95 -3.66
CA GLU A 117 16.61 -7.53 -4.39
C GLU A 117 17.52 -8.27 -3.41
N GLU A 118 17.94 -9.50 -3.78
CA GLU A 118 18.98 -10.24 -3.07
C GLU A 118 20.24 -9.35 -3.04
N ARG A 119 20.67 -9.00 -1.82
CA ARG A 119 21.93 -8.30 -1.58
C ARG A 119 23.14 -9.17 -1.90
#